data_AF-A0A286NV62-F1
#
_entry.id   AF-A0A286NV62-F1
#
_cell.length_a   1.000
_cell.length_b   1.000
_cell.length_c   1.000
_cell.angle_alpha   90.00
_cell.angle_beta   90.00
_cell.angle_gamma   90.00
#
_symmetry.space_group_name_H-M   'P 1'
#
loop_
_entity.id
_entity.type
_entity.pdbx_description
1 polymer ?
#
loop_
_entity_poly.entity_id
_entity_poly.type
_entity_poly.pdbx_seq_one_letter_code
_entity_poly.pdbx_strand_id
1 'polypeptide(L)'
;MAKDDTVENRVYLFESLASSYVAAASEALSSDDDAVRARALRALADLAFVSCVVADTGHLSAEQVRERLLGTPEDGKAKKRK
;
A
#
# COMPACT_ATOMS: atom_id res chain seq x y z
N MET A 1 -7.52 -15.74 20.95
CA MET A 1 -8.50 -15.27 19.96
C MET A 1 -7.85 -14.14 19.19
N ALA A 2 -7.40 -14.39 17.98
CA ALA A 2 -6.83 -13.37 17.09
C ALA A 2 -7.14 -13.84 15.67
N LYS A 3 -8.26 -13.38 15.12
CA LYS A 3 -8.72 -13.70 13.77
C LYS A 3 -9.37 -12.50 13.08
N ASP A 4 -8.93 -11.29 13.43
CA ASP A 4 -9.38 -10.04 12.82
C ASP A 4 -8.23 -9.34 12.05
N ASP A 5 -7.23 -10.10 11.59
CA ASP A 5 -6.24 -9.67 10.57
C ASP A 5 -6.85 -9.63 9.15
N THR A 6 -8.17 -9.60 9.08
CA THR A 6 -8.97 -9.78 7.89
C THR A 6 -8.85 -8.57 6.98
N VAL A 7 -8.94 -8.85 5.68
CA VAL A 7 -8.91 -7.92 4.53
C VAL A 7 -9.66 -6.60 4.79
N GLU A 8 -10.66 -6.61 5.65
CA GLU A 8 -11.42 -5.47 6.16
C GLU A 8 -10.53 -4.32 6.63
N ASN A 9 -9.48 -4.56 7.42
CA ASN A 9 -8.61 -3.47 7.90
C ASN A 9 -7.85 -2.78 6.73
N ARG A 10 -7.54 -3.53 5.66
CA ARG A 10 -6.89 -2.98 4.44
C ARG A 10 -7.87 -2.15 3.62
N VAL A 11 -9.11 -2.64 3.51
CA VAL A 11 -10.19 -1.99 2.77
C VAL A 11 -10.58 -0.67 3.45
N TYR A 12 -10.74 -0.64 4.77
CA TYR A 12 -11.11 0.58 5.50
C TYR A 12 -10.03 1.68 5.43
N LEU A 13 -8.75 1.31 5.55
CA LEU A 13 -7.63 2.25 5.45
C LEU A 13 -7.53 2.84 4.04
N PHE A 14 -7.68 2.00 3.02
CA PHE A 14 -7.66 2.45 1.63
C PHE A 14 -8.89 3.32 1.31
N GLU A 15 -10.09 2.88 1.68
CA GLU A 15 -11.34 3.61 1.40
C GLU A 15 -11.31 5.03 1.98
N SER A 16 -10.85 5.19 3.22
CA SER A 16 -10.78 6.49 3.88
C SER A 16 -9.79 7.45 3.19
N LEU A 17 -8.59 6.94 2.87
CA LEU A 17 -7.54 7.73 2.20
C LEU A 17 -7.88 8.03 0.74
N ALA A 18 -8.41 7.04 0.02
CA ALA A 18 -8.82 7.18 -1.37
C ALA A 18 -10.01 8.14 -1.50
N SER A 19 -11.01 8.08 -0.60
CA SER A 19 -12.14 9.01 -0.61
C SER A 19 -11.67 10.46 -0.40
N SER A 20 -10.75 10.69 0.54
CA SER A 20 -10.18 12.02 0.77
C SER A 20 -9.40 12.52 -0.45
N TYR A 21 -8.57 11.64 -1.05
CA TYR A 21 -7.80 11.99 -2.25
C TYR A 21 -8.69 12.28 -3.46
N VAL A 22 -9.69 11.45 -3.74
CA VAL A 22 -10.62 11.64 -4.87
C VAL A 22 -11.40 12.95 -4.71
N ALA A 23 -11.83 13.29 -3.49
CA ALA A 23 -12.49 14.58 -3.24
C ALA A 23 -11.55 15.77 -3.53
N ALA A 24 -10.29 15.70 -3.10
CA ALA A 24 -9.31 16.76 -3.29
C ALA A 24 -8.77 16.86 -4.73
N ALA A 25 -8.66 15.74 -5.44
CA ALA A 25 -8.08 15.64 -6.78
C ALA A 25 -9.14 15.56 -7.89
N SER A 26 -10.42 15.77 -7.56
CA SER A 26 -11.57 15.72 -8.48
C SER A 26 -11.31 16.44 -9.81
N GLU A 27 -10.81 17.68 -9.76
CA GLU A 27 -10.53 18.49 -10.96
C GLU A 27 -9.37 17.93 -11.78
N ALA A 28 -8.33 17.40 -11.12
CA ALA A 28 -7.18 16.81 -11.80
C ALA A 28 -7.53 15.45 -12.45
N LEU A 29 -8.40 14.67 -11.81
CA LEU A 29 -8.91 13.39 -12.32
C LEU A 29 -9.85 13.57 -13.52
N SER A 30 -10.57 14.69 -13.57
CA SER A 30 -11.47 15.05 -14.67
C SER A 30 -10.83 15.97 -15.72
N SER A 31 -9.53 16.23 -15.62
CA SER A 31 -8.82 17.12 -16.53
C SER A 31 -8.77 16.56 -17.97
N ASP A 32 -8.98 17.46 -18.93
CA ASP A 32 -8.77 17.20 -20.37
C ASP A 32 -7.28 17.09 -20.73
N ASP A 33 -6.38 17.55 -19.85
CA ASP A 33 -4.94 17.34 -19.99
C ASP A 33 -4.58 15.92 -19.54
N ASP A 34 -4.23 15.07 -20.52
CA ASP A 34 -3.82 13.69 -20.29
C ASP A 34 -2.66 13.54 -19.30
N ALA A 35 -1.71 14.48 -19.26
CA ALA A 35 -0.58 14.43 -18.35
C ALA A 35 -1.01 14.75 -16.91
N VAL A 36 -1.95 15.69 -16.74
CA VAL A 36 -2.54 16.00 -15.42
C VAL A 36 -3.34 14.81 -14.91
N ARG A 37 -4.20 14.24 -15.76
CA ARG A 37 -5.02 13.06 -15.41
C ARG A 37 -4.16 11.83 -15.09
N ALA A 38 -3.12 11.56 -15.89
CA ALA A 38 -2.21 10.45 -15.64
C ALA A 38 -1.47 10.58 -14.31
N ARG A 39 -1.03 11.80 -13.93
CA ARG A 39 -0.40 12.04 -12.63
C ARG A 39 -1.37 11.79 -11.48
N ALA A 40 -2.62 12.24 -11.59
CA ALA A 40 -3.63 12.00 -10.57
C ALA A 40 -3.95 10.49 -10.39
N LEU A 41 -4.07 9.76 -11.52
CA LEU A 41 -4.25 8.31 -11.49
C LEU A 41 -3.04 7.57 -10.90
N ARG A 42 -1.82 8.04 -11.19
CA ARG A 42 -0.59 7.49 -10.61
C ARG A 42 -0.59 7.61 -9.08
N ALA A 43 -0.92 8.80 -8.57
CA ALA A 43 -0.98 9.03 -7.13
C ALA A 43 -2.07 8.17 -6.45
N LEU A 44 -3.21 7.93 -7.11
CA LEU A 44 -4.23 7.00 -6.62
C LEU A 44 -3.70 5.55 -6.56
N ALA A 45 -2.93 5.12 -7.55
CA ALA A 45 -2.29 3.80 -7.55
C ALA A 45 -1.23 3.67 -6.44
N ASP A 46 -0.45 4.72 -6.21
CA ASP A 46 0.54 4.76 -5.13
C ASP A 46 -0.14 4.70 -3.75
N LEU A 47 -1.28 5.39 -3.57
CA LEU A 47 -2.09 5.28 -2.35
C LEU A 47 -2.58 3.84 -2.12
N ALA A 48 -3.08 3.17 -3.17
CA ALA A 48 -3.50 1.78 -3.08
C ALA A 48 -2.36 0.87 -2.64
N PHE A 49 -1.17 1.07 -3.24
CA PHE A 49 0.02 0.31 -2.87
C PHE A 49 0.42 0.53 -1.41
N VAL A 50 0.49 1.79 -0.95
CA VAL A 50 0.83 2.11 0.43
C VAL A 50 -0.18 1.51 1.41
N SER A 51 -1.48 1.60 1.12
CA SER A 51 -2.51 0.98 1.97
C SER A 51 -2.33 -0.53 2.08
N CYS A 52 -2.01 -1.22 0.97
CA CYS A 52 -1.69 -2.65 1.01
C CYS A 52 -0.47 -2.94 1.87
N VAL A 53 0.64 -2.21 1.68
CA VAL A 53 1.88 -2.41 2.45
C VAL A 53 1.68 -2.16 3.95
N VAL A 54 0.99 -1.07 4.32
CA VAL A 54 0.68 -0.76 5.72
C VAL A 54 -0.15 -1.87 6.34
N ALA A 55 -1.18 -2.34 5.64
CA ALA A 55 -2.02 -3.38 6.20
C ALA A 55 -1.32 -4.75 6.24
N ASP A 56 -0.47 -5.06 5.27
CA ASP A 56 0.38 -6.26 5.25
C ASP A 56 1.43 -6.25 6.36
N THR A 57 1.80 -5.07 6.88
CA THR A 57 2.79 -4.94 7.96
C THR A 57 2.17 -4.58 9.32
N GLY A 58 0.86 -4.38 9.39
CA GLY A 58 0.17 -3.93 10.61
C GLY A 58 0.27 -4.88 11.81
N HIS A 59 0.60 -6.15 11.57
CA HIS A 59 0.81 -7.16 12.60
C HIS A 59 2.27 -7.25 13.09
N LEU A 60 3.19 -6.51 12.47
CA LEU A 60 4.61 -6.50 12.79
C LEU A 60 4.95 -5.38 13.79
N SER A 61 5.95 -5.61 14.65
CA SER A 61 6.52 -4.52 15.46
C SER A 61 7.32 -3.55 14.60
N ALA A 62 7.56 -2.34 15.12
CA ALA A 62 8.36 -1.33 14.42
C ALA A 62 9.78 -1.82 14.07
N GLU A 63 10.41 -2.61 14.94
CA GLU A 63 11.71 -3.23 14.68
C GLU A 63 11.65 -4.22 13.52
N GLN A 64 10.61 -5.06 13.45
CA GLN A 64 10.43 -6.04 12.38
C GLN A 64 10.15 -5.39 11.02
N VAL A 65 9.41 -4.28 11.00
CA VAL A 65 9.21 -3.46 9.79
C VAL A 65 10.54 -2.84 9.35
N ARG A 66 11.32 -2.29 10.29
CA ARG A 66 12.65 -1.73 10.03
C ARG A 66 13.60 -2.77 9.44
N GLU A 67 13.64 -3.97 10.04
CA GLU A 67 14.44 -5.09 9.54
C GLU A 67 14.02 -5.53 8.14
N ARG A 68 12.74 -5.50 7.80
CA ARG A 68 12.26 -5.87 6.46
C ARG A 68 12.56 -4.81 5.39
N LEU A 69 12.59 -3.53 5.76
CA LEU A 69 12.93 -2.42 4.86
C LEU A 69 14.43 -2.25 4.66
N LEU A 70 15.21 -2.44 5.73
CA LEU A 70 16.67 -2.29 5.72
C LEU A 70 17.40 -3.62 5.48
N GLY A 71 16.70 -4.74 5.60
CA GLY A 71 17.19 -6.07 5.31
C GLY A 71 17.46 -6.19 3.82
N THR A 72 18.73 -6.31 3.47
CA THR A 72 19.22 -6.66 2.13
C THR A 72 18.49 -7.94 1.67
N PRO A 73 18.10 -8.08 0.39
CA PRO A 73 17.45 -9.29 -0.08
C PRO A 73 18.32 -10.49 0.29
N GLU A 74 17.79 -11.40 1.11
CA GLU A 74 18.42 -12.67 1.39
C GLU A 74 18.61 -13.40 0.06
N ASP A 75 19.87 -13.43 -0.39
CA ASP A 75 20.36 -14.30 -1.45
C ASP A 75 19.83 -15.73 -1.23
N GLY A 76 18.95 -16.17 -2.13
CA GLY A 76 19.07 -17.49 -2.76
C GLY A 76 19.26 -18.73 -1.87
N LYS A 77 18.74 -18.80 -0.64
CA LYS A 77 18.71 -20.08 0.09
C LYS A 77 17.51 -20.92 -0.32
N ALA A 78 17.57 -21.39 -1.57
CA ALA A 78 16.93 -22.62 -1.97
C ALA A 78 17.38 -23.72 -1.02
N LYS A 79 16.51 -24.12 -0.09
CA LYS A 79 16.64 -25.35 0.69
C LYS A 79 16.77 -26.52 -0.28
N LYS A 80 18.01 -26.95 -0.58
CA LYS A 80 18.24 -28.32 -1.06
C LYS A 80 17.81 -29.26 0.04
N ARG A 81 16.58 -29.78 -0.09
CA ARG A 81 16.17 -31.01 0.58
C ARG A 81 17.02 -32.14 0.01
N LYS A 82 17.92 -32.68 0.82
CA LYS A 82 18.38 -34.06 0.71
C LYS A 82 17.66 -34.85 1.78
#